data_AF-A0A3L7VVW1-F1
#
_entry.id   AF-A0A3L7VVW1-F1
#
_cell.length_a   1.000
_cell.length_b   1.000
_cell.length_c   1.000
_cell.angle_alpha   90.00
_cell.angle_beta   90.00
_cell.angle_gamma   90.00
#
_symmetry.space_group_name_H-M   'P 1'
#
loop_
_entity.id
_entity.type
_entity.pdbx_description
1 polymer ?
#
loop_
_entity_poly.entity_id
_entity_poly.type
_entity_poly.pdbx_seq_one_letter_code
_entity_poly.pdbx_strand_id
1 'polypeptide(L)' 'MGIIGYAAALEQFHPTELLNYSILAAQRGFKAVMAADHFQPWVPQQGHNAFVWSWMAALGAT' A
#
# COMPACT_ATOMS: atom_id res chain seq x y z
N MET A 1 17.38 4.14 17.06
CA MET A 1 17.59 3.71 15.66
C MET A 1 16.27 3.86 14.92
N GLY A 2 16.23 4.50 13.75
CA GLY A 2 14.98 4.65 12.98
C GLY A 2 14.63 3.39 12.18
N ILE A 3 13.36 3.26 11.80
CA ILE A 3 12.89 2.25 10.85
C ILE A 3 12.64 2.90 9.49
N ILE A 4 12.85 2.14 8.40
CA ILE A 4 12.47 2.55 7.05
C ILE A 4 11.25 1.71 6.64
N GLY A 5 10.17 2.38 6.25
CA GLY A 5 8.90 1.76 5.83
C GLY A 5 8.55 2.08 4.38
N TYR A 6 7.68 1.28 3.80
CA TYR A 6 7.13 1.45 2.45
C TYR A 6 5.73 2.08 2.54
N ALA A 7 5.44 3.10 1.74
CA ALA A 7 4.11 3.69 1.63
C ALA A 7 3.42 3.15 0.38
N ALA A 8 2.38 2.34 0.55
CA ALA A 8 1.56 1.81 -0.52
C ALA A 8 0.60 2.89 -1.05
N ALA A 9 0.84 3.34 -2.29
CA ALA A 9 0.05 4.37 -2.95
C ALA A 9 -1.23 3.78 -3.60
N LEU A 10 -2.28 3.59 -2.78
CA LEU A 10 -3.57 3.04 -3.20
C LEU A 10 -4.29 3.90 -4.25
N GLU A 11 -3.84 5.14 -4.44
CA GLU A 11 -4.33 6.07 -5.45
C GLU A 11 -3.64 5.86 -6.81
N GLN A 12 -2.43 5.31 -6.81
CA GLN A 12 -1.57 5.23 -7.99
C GLN A 12 -1.53 3.84 -8.62
N PHE A 13 -1.66 2.78 -7.84
CA PHE A 13 -1.51 1.39 -8.31
C PHE A 13 -2.71 0.52 -7.93
N HIS A 14 -2.92 -0.56 -8.68
CA HIS A 14 -3.97 -1.51 -8.34
C HIS A 14 -3.66 -2.20 -7.00
N PRO A 15 -4.67 -2.48 -6.13
CA PRO A 15 -4.44 -3.06 -4.80
C PRO A 15 -3.65 -4.38 -4.83
N THR A 16 -3.85 -5.23 -5.84
CA THR A 16 -3.08 -6.48 -6.02
C THR A 16 -1.60 -6.23 -6.30
N GLU A 17 -1.26 -5.19 -7.07
CA GLU A 17 0.14 -4.83 -7.32
C GLU A 17 0.80 -4.34 -6.03
N LEU A 18 0.07 -3.58 -5.22
CA LEU A 18 0.55 -3.10 -3.93
C LEU A 18 0.79 -4.22 -2.91
N LEU A 19 0.07 -5.34 -2.98
CA LEU A 19 0.40 -6.54 -2.20
C LEU A 19 1.79 -7.07 -2.60
N ASN A 20 2.03 -7.23 -3.91
CA ASN A 20 3.32 -7.70 -4.42
C ASN A 20 4.47 -6.74 -4.06
N TYR A 21 4.25 -5.43 -4.16
CA TYR A 21 5.26 -4.43 -3.78
C TYR A 21 5.53 -4.43 -2.28
N SER A 22 4.51 -4.64 -1.44
CA SER A 22 4.66 -4.72 0.01
C SER A 22 5.45 -5.97 0.43
N ILE A 23 5.18 -7.11 -0.20
CA ILE A 23 5.97 -8.35 -0.03
C ILE A 23 7.42 -8.12 -0.46
N LEU A 24 7.64 -7.50 -1.62
CA LEU A 24 8.97 -7.18 -2.11
C LEU A 24 9.70 -6.21 -1.17
N ALA A 25 9.02 -5.19 -0.64
CA ALA A 25 9.59 -4.25 0.32
C ALA A 25 10.07 -4.98 1.59
N ALA A 26 9.26 -5.88 2.15
CA ALA A 26 9.67 -6.71 3.28
C ALA A 26 10.91 -7.56 2.96
N GLN A 27 10.94 -8.20 1.79
CA GLN A 27 12.10 -8.97 1.31
C GLN A 27 13.37 -8.12 1.12
N ARG A 28 13.22 -6.81 0.87
CA ARG A 28 14.33 -5.85 0.74
C ARG A 28 14.69 -5.15 2.04
N GLY A 29 14.11 -5.56 3.16
CA GLY A 29 14.51 -5.11 4.50
C GLY A 29 13.73 -3.91 5.04
N PHE A 30 12.69 -3.44 4.33
CA PHE A 30 11.74 -2.48 4.89
C PHE A 30 11.02 -3.11 6.08
N LYS A 31 10.74 -2.31 7.11
CA LYS A 31 10.26 -2.80 8.42
C LYS A 31 8.81 -2.48 8.72
N ALA A 32 8.16 -1.71 7.85
CA ALA A 32 6.75 -1.34 7.98
C ALA A 32 6.15 -1.06 6.61
N VAL A 33 4.83 -1.20 6.52
CA VAL A 33 4.03 -0.76 5.38
C VAL A 33 2.96 0.20 5.89
N MET A 34 2.79 1.33 5.21
CA MET A 34 1.75 2.32 5.47
C MET A 34 0.85 2.44 4.25
N ALA A 35 -0.43 2.71 4.45
CA ALA A 35 -1.39 2.98 3.38
C ALA A 35 -2.33 4.11 3.82
N ALA A 36 -2.74 4.95 2.86
CA ALA A 36 -3.66 6.05 3.14
C ALA A 36 -5.11 5.62 2.96
N ASP A 37 -6.01 6.11 3.82
CA ASP A 37 -7.45 5.85 3.72
C ASP A 37 -8.12 7.01 2.98
N HIS A 38 -8.36 6.85 1.68
CA HIS A 38 -9.08 7.85 0.89
C HIS A 38 -10.32 7.28 0.22
N PHE A 39 -11.35 8.12 0.22
CA PHE A 39 -12.54 7.88 -0.59
C PHE A 39 -12.31 8.19 -2.08
N GLN A 40 -11.48 9.18 -2.39
CA GLN A 40 -11.15 9.62 -3.76
C GLN A 40 -9.63 9.75 -3.90
N PRO A 41 -9.08 9.56 -5.11
CA PRO A 41 -7.65 9.81 -5.37
C PRO A 41 -7.29 11.28 -5.10
N TRP A 42 -6.01 11.57 -4.85
CA TRP A 42 -5.55 12.95 -4.60
C TRP A 42 -5.72 13.85 -5.82
N VAL A 43 -5.55 13.29 -7.02
CA VAL A 43 -5.71 14.00 -8.29
C VAL A 43 -6.53 13.17 -9.28
N PRO A 44 -7.23 13.78 -10.24
CA PRO A 44 -8.08 13.04 -11.18
C PRO A 44 -7.35 12.00 -12.03
N GLN A 45 -6.05 12.18 -12.28
CA GLN A 45 -5.24 11.25 -13.08
C GLN A 45 -4.84 9.98 -12.32
N GLN A 46 -4.91 10.01 -10.98
CA GLN A 46 -4.76 8.83 -10.15
C GLN A 46 -6.06 8.02 -10.24
N GLY A 47 -6.00 6.83 -10.84
CA GLY A 47 -7.19 6.07 -11.26
C GLY A 47 -7.70 5.06 -10.24
N HIS A 48 -7.16 5.05 -9.01
CA HIS A 48 -7.47 4.05 -7.99
C HIS A 48 -7.86 4.70 -6.65
N ASN A 49 -8.63 3.98 -5.84
CA ASN A 49 -9.08 4.38 -4.51
C ASN A 49 -9.51 3.13 -3.72
N ALA A 50 -8.61 2.15 -3.60
CA ALA A 50 -8.93 0.89 -2.92
C ALA A 50 -9.26 1.12 -1.43
N PHE A 51 -10.28 0.42 -0.93
CA PHE A 51 -10.67 0.48 0.48
C PHE A 51 -9.57 -0.11 1.38
N VAL A 52 -8.93 0.77 2.17
CA VAL A 52 -7.68 0.44 2.87
C VAL A 52 -7.81 -0.74 3.83
N TRP A 53 -8.93 -0.89 4.53
CA TRP A 53 -9.08 -1.90 5.57
C TRP A 53 -9.16 -3.32 5.00
N SER A 54 -9.89 -3.51 3.89
CA SER A 54 -9.89 -4.79 3.17
C SER A 54 -8.52 -5.11 2.59
N TRP A 55 -7.80 -4.09 2.08
CA TRP A 55 -6.45 -4.27 1.56
C TRP A 55 -5.44 -4.63 2.67
N MET A 56 -5.51 -3.97 3.83
CA MET A 56 -4.67 -4.29 4.99
C MET A 56 -4.92 -5.70 5.52
N ALA A 57 -6.19 -6.15 5.54
CA ALA A 57 -6.52 -7.52 5.91
C ALA A 57 -5.90 -8.54 4.92
N ALA A 58 -5.95 -8.24 3.61
CA ALA A 58 -5.31 -9.07 2.60
C ALA A 58 -3.78 -9.09 2.76
N LEU A 59 -3.15 -7.94 3.01
CA LEU A 59 -1.70 -7.86 3.26
C LEU A 59 -1.29 -8.63 4.53
N GLY A 60 -2.11 -8.59 5.59
CA GLY A 60 -1.84 -9.36 6.82
C GLY A 60 -1.96 -10.87 6.64
N ALA A 61 -2.60 -11.32 5.55
CA ALA A 61 -2.76 -12.74 5.21
C ALA A 61 -1.70 -13.26 4.22
N THR A 62 -0.83 -12.40 3.67
CA THR A 62 0.28 -12.75 2.77
C THR A 62 1.60 -12.81 3.52
#